data_AF-A0A7Y3W6D5-F1
#
_entry.id   AF-A0A7Y3W6D5-F1
#
_cell.length_a   1.000
_cell.length_b   1.000
_cell.length_c   1.000
_cell.angle_alpha   90.00
_cell.angle_beta   90.00
_cell.angle_gamma   90.00
#
_symmetry.space_group_name_H-M   'P 1'
#
loop_
_entity.id
_entity.type
_entity.pdbx_description
1 polymer ?
#
loop_
_entity_poly.entity_id
_entity_poly.type
_entity_poly.pdbx_seq_one_letter_code
_entity_poly.pdbx_strand_id
1 'polypeptide(L)'
;MTKVSKAALAAILLGSLSLTACATGQKDFAEEVTDVAKDWRKGEKKVAEGEEMIREAKAEIRKGEKQISEGEAAAKKATVKVANAQERYDFAMTMFGTSATADEAVKEAKEIKSLEKALKEAQEDLTLAKLKQRKGRDNIADGNKKLAKGEKMVADGRREMEQVQKTYRQIAASAR
;
A
#
# COMPACT_ATOMS: atom_id res chain seq x y z
N MET A 1 1.19 40.40 -45.16
CA MET A 1 1.68 40.14 -46.54
C MET A 1 0.90 38.96 -47.11
N THR A 2 0.01 39.28 -48.03
CA THR A 2 -0.84 38.40 -48.83
C THR A 2 -0.03 37.67 -49.91
N LYS A 3 -0.27 36.37 -50.12
CA LYS A 3 -0.19 35.75 -51.45
C LYS A 3 -1.32 34.73 -51.62
N VAL A 4 -2.24 35.08 -52.51
CA VAL A 4 -3.23 34.23 -53.19
C VAL A 4 -2.66 33.90 -54.58
N SER A 5 -3.22 32.86 -55.23
CA SER A 5 -3.19 32.51 -56.68
C SER A 5 -2.25 31.36 -57.06
N LYS A 6 -2.56 30.41 -57.96
CA LYS A 6 -3.61 30.15 -58.99
C LYS A 6 -3.52 28.62 -59.32
N ALA A 7 -4.59 27.85 -59.34
CA ALA A 7 -5.39 27.45 -60.52
C ALA A 7 -4.65 26.70 -61.66
N ALA A 8 -5.03 25.43 -61.89
CA ALA A 8 -5.25 24.75 -63.19
C ALA A 8 -5.56 23.25 -62.93
N LEU A 9 -6.80 22.77 -63.07
CA LEU A 9 -7.47 22.20 -64.27
C LEU A 9 -6.79 20.96 -64.89
N ALA A 10 -7.48 19.79 -64.79
CA ALA A 10 -8.07 19.05 -65.91
C ALA A 10 -7.85 17.51 -65.94
N ALA A 11 -8.96 16.83 -66.31
CA ALA A 11 -9.08 15.60 -67.10
C ALA A 11 -8.94 14.21 -66.43
N ILE A 12 -10.10 13.71 -65.98
CA ILE A 12 -10.74 12.41 -66.29
C ILE A 12 -9.87 11.35 -67.01
N LEU A 13 -9.70 10.20 -66.37
CA LEU A 13 -9.59 8.91 -67.05
C LEU A 13 -10.44 7.86 -66.30
N LEU A 14 -11.45 7.37 -67.00
CA LEU A 14 -12.23 6.17 -66.70
C LEU A 14 -11.28 4.96 -66.63
N GLY A 15 -11.26 4.30 -65.48
CA GLY A 15 -10.57 3.04 -65.24
C GLY A 15 -11.40 2.18 -64.30
N SER A 16 -12.47 1.61 -64.83
CA SER A 16 -13.24 0.53 -64.21
C SER A 16 -12.35 -0.69 -64.00
N LEU A 17 -11.84 -0.88 -62.78
CA LEU A 17 -11.21 -2.12 -62.36
C LEU A 17 -11.57 -2.45 -60.89
N SER A 18 -12.21 -3.61 -60.76
CA SER A 18 -12.20 -4.50 -59.59
C SER A 18 -13.15 -4.18 -58.43
N LEU A 19 -14.42 -4.56 -58.64
CA LEU A 19 -15.29 -5.11 -57.60
C LEU A 19 -14.68 -6.42 -57.08
N THR A 20 -13.82 -6.39 -56.06
CA THR A 20 -13.48 -7.57 -55.25
C THR A 20 -12.77 -7.15 -53.96
N ALA A 21 -13.54 -6.60 -53.00
CA ALA A 21 -13.12 -6.54 -51.61
C ALA A 21 -14.30 -6.48 -50.62
N CYS A 22 -15.41 -7.14 -50.90
CA CYS A 22 -16.45 -7.41 -49.89
C CYS A 22 -16.21 -8.78 -49.26
N ALA A 23 -15.04 -8.96 -48.66
CA ALA A 23 -14.77 -10.05 -47.72
C ALA A 23 -14.12 -9.47 -46.46
N THR A 24 -14.59 -8.31 -46.02
CA THR A 24 -14.42 -7.90 -44.63
C THR A 24 -15.36 -8.77 -43.81
N GLY A 25 -14.82 -9.83 -43.19
CA GLY A 25 -15.56 -10.75 -42.34
C GLY A 25 -16.28 -9.98 -41.25
N GLN A 26 -17.57 -9.75 -41.46
CA GLN A 26 -18.45 -9.18 -40.45
C GLN A 26 -18.71 -10.31 -39.45
N LYS A 27 -18.29 -10.10 -38.19
CA LYS A 27 -18.59 -11.05 -37.12
C LYS A 27 -20.09 -11.24 -37.05
N ASP A 28 -20.53 -12.47 -36.86
CA ASP A 28 -21.94 -12.71 -36.58
C ASP A 28 -22.27 -12.26 -35.14
N PHE A 29 -23.57 -12.10 -34.88
CA PHE A 29 -24.05 -11.66 -33.57
C PHE A 29 -23.55 -12.56 -32.43
N ALA A 30 -23.41 -13.87 -32.65
CA ALA A 30 -22.97 -14.81 -31.62
C ALA A 30 -21.48 -14.60 -31.28
N GLU A 31 -20.63 -14.33 -32.27
CA GLU A 31 -19.23 -13.97 -32.08
C GLU A 31 -19.09 -12.65 -31.30
N GLU A 32 -19.85 -11.61 -31.66
CA GLU A 32 -19.82 -10.32 -30.97
C GLU A 32 -20.25 -10.42 -29.50
N VAL A 33 -21.35 -11.14 -29.23
CA VAL A 33 -21.82 -11.39 -27.86
C VAL A 33 -20.81 -12.23 -27.06
N THR A 34 -20.15 -13.18 -27.70
CA THR A 34 -19.09 -13.98 -27.07
C THR A 34 -17.91 -13.12 -26.63
N ASP A 35 -17.50 -12.16 -27.47
CA ASP A 35 -16.41 -11.25 -27.13
C ASP A 35 -16.79 -10.28 -26.00
N VAL A 36 -18.01 -9.73 -26.03
CA VAL A 36 -18.59 -8.95 -24.93
C VAL A 36 -18.53 -9.75 -23.62
N ALA A 37 -18.95 -11.02 -23.64
CA ALA A 37 -18.95 -11.87 -22.45
C ALA A 37 -17.53 -12.12 -21.91
N LYS A 38 -16.54 -12.29 -22.79
CA LYS A 38 -15.13 -12.43 -22.38
C LYS A 38 -14.63 -11.15 -21.71
N ASP A 39 -14.93 -9.99 -22.28
CA ASP A 39 -14.48 -8.70 -21.74
C ASP A 39 -15.18 -8.35 -20.42
N TRP A 40 -16.46 -8.70 -20.29
CA TRP A 40 -17.17 -8.61 -19.01
C TRP A 40 -16.46 -9.41 -17.92
N ARG A 41 -16.14 -10.68 -18.20
CA ARG A 41 -15.42 -11.57 -17.26
C ARG A 41 -14.04 -11.03 -16.88
N LYS A 42 -13.34 -10.34 -17.78
CA LYS A 42 -12.07 -9.67 -17.44
C LYS A 42 -12.28 -8.55 -16.42
N GLY A 43 -13.33 -7.75 -16.61
CA GLY A 43 -13.73 -6.70 -15.66
C GLY A 43 -14.11 -7.27 -14.29
N GLU A 44 -14.92 -8.33 -14.25
CA GLU A 44 -15.26 -9.04 -13.01
C GLU A 44 -14.03 -9.57 -12.29
N LYS A 45 -13.09 -10.18 -13.03
CA LYS A 45 -11.84 -10.68 -12.47
C LYS A 45 -11.01 -9.56 -11.83
N LYS A 46 -10.89 -8.40 -12.49
CA LYS A 46 -10.19 -7.23 -11.93
C LYS A 46 -10.86 -6.71 -10.65
N VAL A 47 -12.19 -6.69 -10.61
CA VAL A 47 -12.93 -6.31 -9.40
C VAL A 47 -12.65 -7.29 -8.27
N ALA A 48 -12.74 -8.60 -8.53
CA ALA A 48 -12.48 -9.63 -7.53
C ALA A 48 -11.05 -9.55 -6.97
N GLU A 49 -10.03 -9.43 -7.84
CA GLU A 49 -8.63 -9.26 -7.42
C GLU A 49 -8.41 -7.95 -6.64
N GLY A 50 -9.08 -6.87 -7.05
CA GLY A 50 -9.01 -5.59 -6.35
C GLY A 50 -9.65 -5.65 -4.96
N GLU A 51 -10.81 -6.30 -4.81
CA GLU A 51 -11.49 -6.50 -3.53
C GLU A 51 -10.68 -7.38 -2.58
N GLU A 52 -10.02 -8.41 -3.10
CA GLU A 52 -9.06 -9.22 -2.35
C GLU A 52 -7.89 -8.37 -1.83
N MET A 53 -7.28 -7.57 -2.69
CA MET A 53 -6.18 -6.70 -2.30
C MET A 53 -6.60 -5.68 -1.23
N ILE A 54 -7.82 -5.13 -1.33
CA ILE A 54 -8.40 -4.24 -0.32
C ILE A 54 -8.57 -4.98 1.02
N ARG A 55 -9.01 -6.24 1.00
CA ARG A 55 -9.18 -7.07 2.20
C ARG A 55 -7.84 -7.30 2.91
N GLU A 56 -6.82 -7.68 2.16
CA GLU A 56 -5.46 -7.89 2.67
C GLU A 56 -4.85 -6.60 3.22
N ALA A 57 -5.00 -5.50 2.47
CA ALA A 57 -4.56 -4.17 2.88
C ALA A 57 -5.16 -3.76 4.24
N LYS A 58 -6.47 -3.95 4.43
CA LYS A 58 -7.16 -3.67 5.70
C LYS A 58 -6.65 -4.54 6.84
N ALA A 59 -6.34 -5.81 6.59
CA ALA A 59 -5.75 -6.69 7.61
C ALA A 59 -4.35 -6.21 8.03
N GLU A 60 -3.54 -5.76 7.07
CA GLU A 60 -2.20 -5.23 7.32
C GLU A 60 -2.23 -3.91 8.10
N ILE A 61 -3.14 -3.00 7.74
CA ILE A 61 -3.38 -1.74 8.48
C ILE A 61 -3.76 -2.05 9.93
N ARG A 62 -4.73 -2.95 10.17
CA ARG A 62 -5.14 -3.35 11.53
C ARG A 62 -3.99 -3.96 12.33
N LYS A 63 -3.15 -4.78 11.69
CA LYS A 63 -1.94 -5.32 12.32
C LYS A 63 -0.97 -4.20 12.70
N GLY A 64 -0.79 -3.21 11.84
CA GLY A 64 0.03 -2.04 12.10
C GLY A 64 -0.48 -1.19 13.27
N GLU A 65 -1.77 -0.90 13.30
CA GLU A 65 -2.45 -0.19 14.40
C GLU A 65 -2.25 -0.91 15.74
N LYS A 66 -2.45 -2.24 15.75
CA LYS A 66 -2.20 -3.06 16.94
C LYS A 66 -0.74 -2.97 17.41
N GLN A 67 0.22 -3.01 16.49
CA GLN A 67 1.64 -2.88 16.84
C GLN A 67 1.98 -1.50 17.40
N ILE A 68 1.38 -0.43 16.86
CA ILE A 68 1.55 0.93 17.40
C ILE A 68 1.00 0.99 18.82
N SER A 69 -0.25 0.56 19.03
CA SER A 69 -0.90 0.58 20.35
C SER A 69 -0.11 -0.23 21.39
N GLU A 70 0.31 -1.45 21.05
CA GLU A 70 1.13 -2.27 21.95
C GLU A 70 2.51 -1.67 22.19
N GLY A 71 3.12 -1.05 21.17
CA GLY A 71 4.39 -0.36 21.26
C GLY A 71 4.32 0.92 22.11
N GLU A 72 3.20 1.65 22.09
CA GLU A 72 2.95 2.82 22.94
C GLU A 72 2.80 2.42 24.40
N ALA A 73 2.01 1.38 24.67
CA ALA A 73 1.85 0.85 26.02
C ALA A 73 3.19 0.34 26.58
N ALA A 74 3.98 -0.35 25.77
CA ALA A 74 5.33 -0.80 26.15
C ALA A 74 6.27 0.38 26.38
N ALA A 75 6.25 1.40 25.52
CA ALA A 75 7.09 2.58 25.66
C ALA A 75 6.79 3.34 26.95
N LYS A 76 5.50 3.53 27.29
CA LYS A 76 5.11 4.16 28.55
C LYS A 76 5.68 3.42 29.77
N LYS A 77 5.57 2.09 29.79
CA LYS A 77 6.14 1.27 30.87
C LYS A 77 7.66 1.37 30.91
N ALA A 78 8.32 1.28 29.76
CA ALA A 78 9.77 1.37 29.67
C ALA A 78 10.30 2.75 30.08
N THR A 79 9.61 3.84 29.73
CA THR A 79 9.98 5.20 30.17
C THR A 79 9.97 5.32 31.69
N VAL A 80 8.96 4.77 32.37
CA VAL A 80 8.92 4.74 33.84
C VAL A 80 10.09 3.90 34.40
N LYS A 81 10.38 2.74 33.80
CA LYS A 81 11.54 1.93 34.22
C LYS A 81 12.87 2.68 34.06
N VAL A 82 13.06 3.37 32.94
CA VAL A 82 14.27 4.17 32.67
C VAL A 82 14.40 5.27 33.73
N ALA A 83 13.33 6.01 33.99
CA ALA A 83 13.34 7.07 35.00
C ALA A 83 13.71 6.53 36.39
N ASN A 84 13.05 5.45 36.82
CA ASN A 84 13.33 4.84 38.13
C ASN A 84 14.74 4.25 38.24
N ALA A 85 15.24 3.61 37.16
CA ALA A 85 16.59 3.07 37.15
C ALA A 85 17.65 4.18 37.16
N GLN A 86 17.41 5.27 36.43
CA GLN A 86 18.26 6.45 36.41
C GLN A 86 18.32 7.11 37.78
N GLU A 87 17.17 7.35 38.42
CA GLU A 87 17.11 7.95 39.76
C GLU A 87 17.91 7.14 40.79
N ARG A 88 17.77 5.81 40.77
CA ARG A 88 18.53 4.93 41.67
C ARG A 88 20.03 4.95 41.38
N TYR A 89 20.41 4.95 40.10
CA TYR A 89 21.80 5.05 39.70
C TYR A 89 22.41 6.38 40.15
N ASP A 90 21.74 7.50 39.88
CA ASP A 90 22.19 8.85 40.25
C ASP A 90 22.31 9.00 41.77
N PHE A 91 21.35 8.45 42.52
CA PHE A 91 21.41 8.40 43.98
C PHE A 91 22.60 7.59 44.49
N ALA A 92 22.81 6.37 43.95
CA ALA A 92 23.94 5.52 44.32
C ALA A 92 25.28 6.21 44.00
N MET A 93 25.38 6.88 42.85
CA MET A 93 26.57 7.65 42.46
C MET A 93 26.81 8.87 43.35
N THR A 94 25.75 9.49 43.88
CA THR A 94 25.87 10.59 44.85
C THR A 94 26.42 10.10 46.20
N MET A 95 26.05 8.88 46.60
CA MET A 95 26.50 8.24 47.85
C MET A 95 27.84 7.51 47.72
N PHE A 96 28.34 7.32 46.50
CA PHE A 96 29.55 6.54 46.24
C PHE A 96 30.78 7.14 46.93
N GLY A 97 31.58 6.28 47.56
CA GLY A 97 32.80 6.70 48.25
C GLY A 97 32.57 7.23 49.68
N THR A 98 31.37 7.05 50.21
CA THR A 98 31.05 7.35 51.63
C THR A 98 31.32 6.17 52.56
N SER A 99 31.62 4.98 52.02
CA SER A 99 32.02 3.77 52.76
C SER A 99 33.16 4.00 53.75
N ALA A 100 33.02 3.48 54.97
CA ALA A 100 34.05 3.53 56.00
C ALA A 100 35.02 2.34 55.93
N THR A 101 34.64 1.27 55.22
CA THR A 101 35.41 0.03 55.12
C THR A 101 35.56 -0.46 53.68
N ALA A 102 36.58 -1.28 53.42
CA ALA A 102 36.81 -1.89 52.11
C ALA A 102 35.65 -2.80 51.68
N ASP A 103 35.05 -3.53 52.62
CA ASP A 103 33.92 -4.43 52.33
C ASP A 103 32.66 -3.66 51.92
N GLU A 104 32.39 -2.50 52.54
CA GLU A 104 31.30 -1.60 52.15
C GLU A 104 31.57 -1.03 50.75
N ALA A 105 32.79 -0.59 50.46
CA ALA A 105 33.16 -0.07 49.15
C ALA A 105 32.98 -1.13 48.03
N VAL A 106 33.27 -2.40 48.32
CA VAL A 106 33.00 -3.52 47.40
C VAL A 106 31.50 -3.74 47.19
N LYS A 107 30.67 -3.55 48.22
CA LYS A 107 29.20 -3.65 48.09
C LYS A 107 28.64 -2.49 47.26
N GLU A 108 29.08 -1.26 47.51
CA GLU A 108 28.71 -0.08 46.71
C GLU A 108 29.02 -0.31 45.22
N ALA A 109 30.24 -0.76 44.90
CA ALA A 109 30.63 -1.03 43.51
C ALA A 109 29.77 -2.12 42.84
N LYS A 110 29.37 -3.16 43.59
CA LYS A 110 28.46 -4.20 43.08
C LYS A 110 27.05 -3.67 42.85
N GLU A 111 26.56 -2.82 43.75
CA GLU A 111 25.25 -2.18 43.61
C GLU A 111 25.20 -1.28 42.38
N ILE A 112 26.20 -0.39 42.21
CA ILE A 112 26.30 0.47 41.02
C ILE A 112 26.30 -0.36 39.74
N LYS A 113 27.11 -1.41 39.66
CA LYS A 113 27.13 -2.32 38.49
C LYS A 113 25.76 -2.95 38.21
N SER A 114 25.00 -3.29 39.25
CA SER A 114 23.66 -3.84 39.09
C SER A 114 22.66 -2.79 38.57
N LEU A 115 22.79 -1.54 39.02
CA LEU A 115 21.97 -0.40 38.59
C LEU A 115 22.28 -0.01 37.15
N GLU A 116 23.55 -0.01 36.73
CA GLU A 116 23.96 0.20 35.33
C GLU A 116 23.31 -0.84 34.41
N LYS A 117 23.33 -2.11 34.82
CA LYS A 117 22.69 -3.19 34.06
C LYS A 117 21.18 -2.96 33.96
N ALA A 118 20.52 -2.62 35.05
CA ALA A 118 19.08 -2.36 35.07
C ALA A 118 18.70 -1.14 34.19
N LEU A 119 19.51 -0.08 34.21
CA LEU A 119 19.32 1.10 33.36
C LEU A 119 19.47 0.74 31.89
N LYS A 120 20.49 -0.05 31.54
CA LYS A 120 20.69 -0.53 30.16
C LYS A 120 19.52 -1.38 29.68
N GLU A 121 19.07 -2.34 30.47
CA GLU A 121 17.91 -3.18 30.15
C GLU A 121 16.63 -2.34 29.96
N ALA A 122 16.41 -1.32 30.79
CA ALA A 122 15.27 -0.41 30.65
C ALA A 122 15.34 0.44 29.36
N GLN A 123 16.53 0.87 28.95
CA GLN A 123 16.75 1.58 27.68
C GLN A 123 16.55 0.66 26.47
N GLU A 124 16.97 -0.60 26.55
CA GLU A 124 16.71 -1.62 25.54
C GLU A 124 15.20 -1.88 25.38
N ASP A 125 14.47 -2.04 26.49
CA ASP A 125 13.00 -2.16 26.51
C ASP A 125 12.33 -0.98 25.77
N LEU A 126 12.79 0.25 26.03
CA LEU A 126 12.26 1.45 25.38
C LEU A 126 12.56 1.45 23.88
N THR A 127 13.74 0.99 23.49
CA THR A 127 14.15 0.88 22.08
C THR A 127 13.30 -0.15 21.34
N LEU A 128 13.08 -1.32 21.94
CA LEU A 128 12.21 -2.37 21.39
C LEU A 128 10.77 -1.89 21.23
N ALA A 129 10.25 -1.14 22.21
CA ALA A 129 8.93 -0.55 22.14
C ALA A 129 8.80 0.43 20.95
N LYS A 130 9.78 1.33 20.76
CA LYS A 130 9.83 2.25 19.62
C LYS A 130 9.96 1.52 18.28
N LEU A 131 10.76 0.45 18.23
CA LEU A 131 10.89 -0.38 17.03
C LEU A 131 9.55 -1.03 16.66
N LYS A 132 8.78 -1.49 17.65
CA LYS A 132 7.44 -2.05 17.43
C LYS A 132 6.47 -1.02 16.84
N GLN A 133 6.49 0.21 17.35
CA GLN A 133 5.71 1.31 16.78
C GLN A 133 6.13 1.60 15.33
N ARG A 134 7.43 1.61 15.04
CA ARG A 134 7.95 1.80 13.68
C ARG A 134 7.44 0.71 12.73
N LYS A 135 7.59 -0.56 13.08
CA LYS A 135 7.05 -1.69 12.30
C LYS A 135 5.55 -1.56 12.06
N GLY A 136 4.81 -1.05 13.06
CA GLY A 136 3.40 -0.77 12.92
C GLY A 136 3.10 0.30 11.86
N ARG A 137 3.85 1.40 11.85
CA ARG A 137 3.74 2.45 10.82
C ARG A 137 4.10 1.93 9.43
N ASP A 138 5.14 1.10 9.33
CA ASP A 138 5.55 0.50 8.06
C ASP A 138 4.41 -0.38 7.49
N ASN A 139 3.79 -1.23 8.32
CA ASN A 139 2.62 -2.04 7.92
C ASN A 139 1.43 -1.18 7.48
N ILE A 140 1.13 -0.07 8.18
CA ILE A 140 0.07 0.85 7.76
C ILE A 140 0.40 1.46 6.39
N ALA A 141 1.65 1.88 6.18
CA ALA A 141 2.08 2.49 4.93
C ALA A 141 1.96 1.51 3.76
N ASP A 142 2.40 0.26 3.93
CA ASP A 142 2.31 -0.77 2.90
C ASP A 142 0.87 -1.22 2.66
N GLY A 143 0.07 -1.36 3.73
CA GLY A 143 -1.37 -1.59 3.63
C GLY A 143 -2.07 -0.48 2.85
N ASN A 144 -1.78 0.80 3.10
CA ASN A 144 -2.36 1.92 2.36
C ASN A 144 -1.99 1.90 0.86
N LYS A 145 -0.75 1.52 0.51
CA LYS A 145 -0.37 1.36 -0.90
C LYS A 145 -1.18 0.27 -1.59
N LYS A 146 -1.35 -0.89 -0.93
CA LYS A 146 -2.18 -2.00 -1.43
C LYS A 146 -3.64 -1.60 -1.55
N LEU A 147 -4.17 -0.86 -0.56
CA LEU A 147 -5.54 -0.36 -0.57
C LEU A 147 -5.80 0.51 -1.81
N ALA A 148 -4.94 1.51 -2.05
CA ALA A 148 -5.06 2.39 -3.22
C ALA A 148 -4.98 1.62 -4.55
N LYS A 149 -4.09 0.62 -4.64
CA LYS A 149 -3.98 -0.23 -5.82
C LYS A 149 -5.24 -1.08 -6.03
N GLY A 150 -5.77 -1.68 -4.97
CA GLY A 150 -6.99 -2.49 -5.02
C GLY A 150 -8.21 -1.64 -5.40
N GLU A 151 -8.37 -0.45 -4.82
CA GLU A 151 -9.44 0.50 -5.17
C GLU A 151 -9.37 0.91 -6.64
N LYS A 152 -8.16 1.15 -7.16
CA LYS A 152 -7.96 1.43 -8.58
C LYS A 152 -8.38 0.25 -9.45
N MET A 153 -8.01 -0.99 -9.10
CA MET A 153 -8.41 -2.19 -9.85
C MET A 153 -9.93 -2.38 -9.87
N VAL A 154 -10.60 -2.15 -8.74
CA VAL A 154 -12.07 -2.19 -8.65
C VAL A 154 -12.68 -1.11 -9.55
N ALA A 155 -12.17 0.12 -9.51
CA ALA A 155 -12.66 1.22 -10.33
C ALA A 155 -12.43 0.99 -11.83
N ASP A 156 -11.26 0.46 -12.22
CA ASP A 156 -10.93 0.10 -13.60
C ASP A 156 -11.84 -1.03 -14.09
N GLY A 157 -11.97 -2.12 -13.32
CA GLY A 157 -12.83 -3.26 -13.67
C GLY A 157 -14.30 -2.87 -13.82
N ARG A 158 -14.82 -2.00 -12.94
CA ARG A 158 -16.19 -1.47 -13.04
C ARG A 158 -16.39 -0.60 -14.29
N ARG A 159 -15.42 0.25 -14.63
CA ARG A 159 -15.45 1.07 -15.85
C ARG A 159 -15.44 0.20 -17.11
N GLU A 160 -14.63 -0.85 -17.13
CA GLU A 160 -14.60 -1.80 -18.24
C GLU A 160 -15.95 -2.51 -18.40
N MET A 161 -16.54 -3.01 -17.31
CA MET A 161 -17.87 -3.63 -17.37
C MET A 161 -18.94 -2.65 -17.84
N GLU A 162 -18.90 -1.38 -17.44
CA GLU A 162 -19.85 -0.36 -17.92
C GLU A 162 -19.71 -0.12 -19.43
N GLN A 163 -18.48 -0.07 -19.95
CA GLN A 163 -18.23 0.05 -21.38
C GLN A 163 -18.72 -1.17 -22.15
N VAL A 164 -18.42 -2.38 -21.65
CA VAL A 164 -18.89 -3.64 -22.23
C VAL A 164 -20.43 -3.69 -22.24
N GLN A 165 -21.09 -3.18 -21.20
CA GLN A 165 -22.55 -3.06 -21.17
C GLN A 165 -23.10 -2.16 -22.28
N LYS A 166 -22.43 -1.04 -22.56
CA LYS A 166 -22.82 -0.12 -23.65
C LYS A 166 -22.67 -0.81 -25.00
N THR A 167 -21.55 -1.49 -25.23
CA THR A 167 -21.32 -2.28 -26.46
C THR A 167 -22.38 -3.36 -26.64
N TYR A 168 -22.70 -4.13 -25.59
CA TYR A 168 -23.76 -5.14 -25.64
C TYR A 168 -25.11 -4.55 -26.04
N ARG A 169 -25.49 -3.41 -25.46
CA ARG A 169 -26.75 -2.73 -25.81
C ARG A 169 -26.79 -2.28 -27.27
N GLN A 170 -25.65 -1.84 -27.82
CA GLN A 170 -25.55 -1.45 -29.23
C GLN A 170 -25.74 -2.66 -30.16
N ILE A 171 -25.03 -3.76 -29.90
CA ILE A 171 -25.14 -5.01 -30.65
C ILE A 171 -26.58 -5.55 -30.60
N ALA A 172 -27.19 -5.55 -29.40
CA ALA A 172 -28.56 -6.00 -29.21
C ALA A 172 -29.59 -5.10 -29.93
N ALA A 173 -29.30 -3.81 -30.11
CA ALA A 173 -30.15 -2.88 -30.84
C ALA A 173 -30.02 -3.04 -32.36
N SER A 174 -28.84 -3.34 -32.88
CA SER A 174 -28.61 -3.60 -34.32
C SER A 174 -29.10 -4.97 -34.79
N ALA A 175 -29.35 -5.89 -33.87
CA ALA A 175 -29.89 -7.23 -34.15
C ALA A 175 -31.44 -7.28 -34.21
N ARG A 176 -32.12 -6.15 -34.00
CA ARG A 176 -33.58 -6.00 -34.12
C ARG A 176 -33.95 -5.41 -35.46
#